data_AF-A0A8H6F2N7-F1
#
_entry.id   AF-A0A8H6F2N7-F1
#
_cell.length_a   1.000
_cell.length_b   1.000
_cell.length_c   1.000
_cell.angle_alpha   90.00
_cell.angle_beta   90.00
_cell.angle_gamma   90.00
#
_symmetry.space_group_name_H-M   'P 1'
#
loop_
_entity.id
_entity.type
_entity.pdbx_description
1 polymer ?
#
loop_
_entity_poly.entity_id
_entity_poly.type
_entity_poly.pdbx_seq_one_letter_code
_entity_poly.pdbx_strand_id
1 'polypeptide(L)'
;MSFLVLSRAEELLEEISENQEKYSSQTYILAYNAALQSIKVVAGSIPLDQFRTNFLMDHLLSVFQALTYNDMPEIQLQAQSTLKVVLDTYYNGSMVNLISDNSDYLIDSISLQMSVASNLTPMLPGILLIIVKIAGIQLLESNQLHDVLTDMFVILDSYHGYNKLVESFFIVFEALIDQIHYKFDSQLKVEFKESSKTNTSLYKPWGMTNKDQLLELLNESNKMVDKYEGYDSNKEYFKRKADLPFSEMDADSDDEEEEDESNIDDNGEKEEEKEEIWSSPVSKDIYMILLRIFNYGFTLVSQESYTLKTQIIKTLRLLLPLLCTNYKLLLPVLALNWQMLIALVTGSKSLSTSVESNGEYASEDIGVMTVALQLVTEILEEDKRRYEHFFSKKFQEAWEFISRHSKLVRQREVKSTTNIREQKQLVVSEKAIYTFRNYPLLKTSLVTFLITGVQNYEKMIPDIHRFEIIKLCYELQIPQSIPLSRDTIGVLEVLKNTT
;
A
#
# COMPACT_ATOMS: atom_id res chain seq x y z
N MET A 1 14.68 -40.45 32.58
CA MET A 1 15.98 -39.93 32.10
C MET A 1 15.76 -38.81 31.08
N SER A 2 14.94 -39.03 30.04
CA SER A 2 14.61 -38.01 29.02
C SER A 2 14.01 -36.72 29.59
N PHE A 3 13.11 -36.80 30.59
CA PHE A 3 12.56 -35.62 31.29
C PHE A 3 13.60 -34.79 32.05
N LEU A 4 14.63 -35.43 32.61
CA LEU A 4 15.68 -34.73 33.37
C LEU A 4 16.66 -34.02 32.43
N VAL A 5 16.89 -34.60 31.24
CA VAL A 5 17.67 -33.97 30.17
C VAL A 5 16.92 -32.77 29.59
N LEU A 6 15.60 -32.89 29.44
CA LEU A 6 14.74 -31.80 28.98
C LEU A 6 14.74 -30.64 29.98
N SER A 7 14.40 -30.89 31.25
CA SER A 7 14.42 -29.86 32.30
C SER A 7 15.78 -29.17 32.46
N ARG A 8 16.90 -29.89 32.26
CA ARG A 8 18.23 -29.26 32.24
C ARG A 8 18.52 -28.45 30.99
N ALA A 9 17.95 -28.82 29.83
CA ALA A 9 18.04 -28.00 28.64
C ALA A 9 17.20 -26.72 28.78
N GLU A 10 16.05 -26.80 29.46
CA GLU A 10 15.16 -25.67 29.74
C GLU A 10 15.82 -24.67 30.70
N GLU A 11 16.35 -25.14 31.83
CA GLU A 11 17.11 -24.29 32.76
C GLU A 11 18.28 -23.59 32.07
N LEU A 12 18.97 -24.28 31.14
CA LEU A 12 20.05 -23.68 30.36
C LEU A 12 19.53 -22.63 29.38
N LEU A 13 18.39 -22.85 28.70
CA LEU A 13 17.83 -21.86 27.79
C LEU A 13 17.41 -20.58 28.52
N GLU A 14 16.79 -20.72 29.70
CA GLU A 14 16.41 -19.58 30.56
C GLU A 14 17.66 -18.83 31.06
N GLU A 15 18.64 -19.53 31.64
CA GLU A 15 19.85 -18.92 32.20
C GLU A 15 20.69 -18.18 31.13
N ILE A 16 20.71 -18.73 29.91
CA ILE A 16 21.40 -18.16 28.75
C ILE A 16 20.64 -16.93 28.21
N SER A 17 19.31 -16.95 28.24
CA SER A 17 18.49 -15.80 27.81
C SER A 17 18.69 -14.58 28.73
N GLU A 18 18.84 -14.79 30.04
CA GLU A 18 18.99 -13.71 31.03
C GLU A 18 20.41 -13.10 31.09
N ASN A 19 21.44 -13.82 30.63
CA ASN A 19 22.85 -13.45 30.83
C ASN A 19 23.63 -13.24 29.51
N GLN A 20 22.96 -12.83 28.43
CA GLN A 20 23.58 -12.60 27.11
C GLN A 20 24.86 -11.73 27.13
N GLU A 21 24.99 -10.80 28.09
CA GLU A 21 26.14 -9.89 28.19
C GLU A 21 27.35 -10.44 28.99
N LYS A 22 27.20 -11.54 29.74
CA LYS A 22 28.24 -12.03 30.68
C LYS A 22 29.13 -13.14 30.12
N TYR A 23 28.69 -13.84 29.08
CA TYR A 23 29.42 -14.99 28.56
C TYR A 23 30.31 -14.63 27.36
N SER A 24 31.44 -15.33 27.22
CA SER A 24 32.21 -15.27 25.98
C SER A 24 31.32 -15.77 24.82
N SER A 25 31.36 -15.13 23.66
CA SER A 25 30.50 -15.47 22.52
C SER A 25 30.58 -16.97 22.16
N GLN A 26 31.73 -17.60 22.33
CA GLN A 26 31.92 -19.03 22.09
C GLN A 26 31.23 -19.92 23.14
N THR A 27 31.28 -19.55 24.43
CA THR A 27 30.60 -20.31 25.50
C THR A 27 29.09 -20.23 25.33
N TYR A 28 28.58 -19.05 24.95
CA TYR A 28 27.17 -18.83 24.66
C TYR A 28 26.67 -19.75 23.54
N ILE A 29 27.39 -19.78 22.41
CA ILE A 29 27.05 -20.62 21.25
C ILE A 29 27.05 -22.11 21.62
N LEU A 30 28.08 -22.57 22.35
CA LEU A 30 28.19 -23.98 22.75
C LEU A 30 27.08 -24.41 23.71
N ALA A 31 26.74 -23.57 24.69
CA ALA A 31 25.69 -23.87 25.65
C ALA A 31 24.31 -23.92 24.98
N TYR A 32 24.03 -22.97 24.10
CA TYR A 32 22.78 -22.93 23.33
C TYR A 32 22.66 -24.15 22.39
N ASN A 33 23.76 -24.51 21.72
CA ASN A 33 23.81 -25.71 20.87
C ASN A 33 23.60 -27.00 21.67
N ALA A 34 24.16 -27.09 22.88
CA ALA A 34 23.97 -28.25 23.75
C ALA A 34 22.50 -28.39 24.19
N ALA A 35 21.82 -27.27 24.49
CA ALA A 35 20.39 -27.28 24.81
C ALA A 35 19.55 -27.75 23.61
N LEU A 36 19.78 -27.19 22.42
CA LEU A 36 19.09 -27.59 21.19
C LEU A 36 19.36 -29.05 20.80
N GLN A 37 20.58 -29.55 21.01
CA GLN A 37 20.93 -30.96 20.80
C GLN A 37 20.20 -31.87 21.79
N SER A 38 20.08 -31.46 23.06
CA SER A 38 19.35 -32.21 24.08
C SER A 38 17.88 -32.38 23.69
N ILE A 39 17.25 -31.31 23.20
CA ILE A 39 15.87 -31.35 22.68
C ILE A 39 15.76 -32.32 21.49
N LYS A 40 16.73 -32.28 20.57
CA LYS A 40 16.78 -33.19 19.42
C LYS A 40 16.87 -34.67 19.83
N VAL A 41 17.61 -35.00 20.89
CA VAL A 41 17.71 -36.38 21.40
C VAL A 41 16.42 -36.81 22.12
N VAL A 42 15.76 -35.88 22.81
CA VAL A 42 14.49 -36.15 23.49
C VAL A 42 13.35 -36.33 22.49
N ALA A 43 13.39 -35.63 21.36
CA ALA A 43 12.44 -35.81 20.26
C ALA A 43 12.44 -37.28 19.79
N GLY A 44 11.27 -37.92 19.83
CA GLY A 44 11.07 -39.35 19.52
C GLY A 44 11.19 -40.30 20.71
N SER A 45 11.70 -39.85 21.85
CA SER A 45 11.75 -40.66 23.09
C SER A 45 10.50 -40.54 23.96
N ILE A 46 9.67 -39.52 23.73
CA ILE A 46 8.47 -39.17 24.50
C ILE A 46 7.27 -39.04 23.52
N PRO A 47 6.04 -39.42 23.90
CA PRO A 47 4.86 -39.22 23.05
C PRO A 47 4.56 -37.73 22.80
N LEU A 48 3.90 -37.43 21.68
CA LEU A 48 3.62 -36.08 21.21
C LEU A 48 2.93 -35.19 22.26
N ASP A 49 1.89 -35.69 22.92
CA ASP A 49 1.13 -34.90 23.90
C ASP A 49 2.01 -34.41 25.06
N GLN A 50 2.88 -35.30 25.56
CA GLN A 50 3.80 -34.96 26.64
C GLN A 50 4.92 -34.04 26.16
N PHE A 51 5.43 -34.24 24.94
CA PHE A 51 6.43 -33.34 24.36
C PHE A 51 5.83 -31.94 24.13
N ARG A 52 4.56 -31.87 23.75
CA ARG A 52 3.85 -30.62 23.51
C ARG A 52 3.66 -29.80 24.79
N THR A 53 3.11 -30.41 25.83
CA THR A 53 2.86 -29.72 27.10
C THR A 53 4.13 -29.34 27.84
N ASN A 54 5.15 -30.20 27.85
CA ASN A 54 6.35 -29.93 28.66
C ASN A 54 7.37 -29.04 27.94
N PHE A 55 7.40 -29.02 26.60
CA PHE A 55 8.45 -28.32 25.86
C PHE A 55 7.93 -27.37 24.80
N LEU A 56 7.06 -27.82 23.88
CA LEU A 56 6.62 -26.95 22.79
C LEU A 56 5.86 -25.72 23.29
N MET A 57 5.05 -25.85 24.33
CA MET A 57 4.28 -24.74 24.88
C MET A 57 5.16 -23.58 25.34
N ASP A 58 6.26 -23.87 26.04
CA ASP A 58 7.11 -22.85 26.66
C ASP A 58 8.31 -22.43 25.80
N HIS A 59 8.83 -23.34 24.95
CA HIS A 59 10.12 -23.14 24.29
C HIS A 59 10.08 -23.14 22.76
N LEU A 60 8.92 -23.39 22.13
CA LEU A 60 8.80 -23.32 20.67
C LEU A 60 9.18 -21.93 20.14
N LEU A 61 8.79 -20.88 20.86
CA LEU A 61 9.14 -19.50 20.52
C LEU A 61 10.65 -19.26 20.61
N SER A 62 11.33 -19.81 21.62
CA SER A 62 12.79 -19.75 21.75
C SER A 62 13.51 -20.50 20.62
N VAL A 63 12.96 -21.64 20.17
CA VAL A 63 13.50 -22.36 19.00
C VAL A 63 13.32 -21.55 17.71
N PHE A 64 12.20 -20.83 17.55
CA PHE A 64 12.04 -19.90 16.42
C PHE A 64 12.94 -18.68 16.51
N GLN A 65 13.16 -18.15 17.72
CA GLN A 65 14.17 -17.12 17.96
C GLN A 65 15.55 -17.62 17.53
N ALA A 66 15.90 -18.88 17.82
CA ALA A 66 17.15 -19.48 17.39
C ALA A 66 17.36 -19.46 15.86
N LEU A 67 16.28 -19.57 15.08
CA LEU A 67 16.32 -19.50 13.61
C LEU A 67 16.59 -18.09 13.09
N THR A 68 16.29 -17.06 13.88
CA THR A 68 16.46 -15.66 13.50
C THR A 68 17.84 -15.08 13.80
N TYR A 69 18.72 -15.82 14.50
CA TYR A 69 20.10 -15.38 14.76
C TYR A 69 20.95 -15.38 13.49
N ASN A 70 21.02 -14.24 12.81
CA ASN A 70 21.88 -14.07 11.63
C ASN A 70 23.37 -13.97 12.00
N ASP A 71 23.69 -13.45 13.19
CA ASP A 71 25.08 -13.26 13.63
C ASP A 71 25.74 -14.55 14.15
N MET A 72 24.96 -15.60 14.39
CA MET A 72 25.43 -16.88 14.94
C MET A 72 24.94 -18.06 14.10
N PRO A 73 25.57 -18.34 12.94
CA PRO A 73 25.11 -19.37 12.01
C PRO A 73 25.15 -20.78 12.60
N GLU A 74 26.01 -21.04 13.59
CA GLU A 74 26.08 -22.34 14.28
C GLU A 74 24.78 -22.65 15.04
N ILE A 75 24.23 -21.66 15.75
CA ILE A 75 22.97 -21.80 16.49
C ILE A 75 21.82 -22.00 15.50
N GLN A 76 21.79 -21.21 14.42
CA GLN A 76 20.76 -21.32 13.39
C GLN A 76 20.76 -22.72 12.73
N LEU A 77 21.93 -23.24 12.36
CA LEU A 77 22.07 -24.57 11.75
C LEU A 77 21.61 -25.66 12.73
N GLN A 78 21.97 -25.52 14.00
CA GLN A 78 21.57 -26.45 15.03
C GLN A 78 20.05 -26.43 15.25
N ALA A 79 19.43 -25.23 15.29
CA ALA A 79 17.99 -25.06 15.43
C ALA A 79 17.24 -25.68 14.24
N GLN A 80 17.72 -25.48 13.01
CA GLN A 80 17.18 -26.13 11.81
C GLN A 80 17.26 -27.66 11.90
N SER A 81 18.39 -28.19 12.37
CA SER A 81 18.59 -29.64 12.55
C SER A 81 17.65 -30.23 13.60
N THR A 82 17.51 -29.54 14.74
CA THR A 82 16.60 -29.94 15.82
C THR A 82 15.16 -29.91 15.36
N LEU A 83 14.74 -28.80 14.72
CA LEU A 83 13.38 -28.64 14.21
C LEU A 83 13.03 -29.68 13.16
N LYS A 84 13.95 -29.99 12.24
CA LYS A 84 13.75 -31.04 11.24
C LYS A 84 13.44 -32.40 11.87
N VAL A 85 14.19 -32.79 12.91
CA VAL A 85 13.93 -34.05 13.61
C VAL A 85 12.57 -34.04 14.31
N VAL A 86 12.19 -32.94 14.94
CA VAL A 86 10.86 -32.78 15.57
C VAL A 86 9.76 -32.91 14.53
N LEU A 87 9.90 -32.26 13.37
CA LEU A 87 8.95 -32.32 12.27
C LEU A 87 8.81 -33.74 11.71
N ASP A 88 9.93 -34.40 11.42
CA ASP A 88 9.96 -35.77 10.86
C ASP A 88 9.34 -36.78 11.83
N THR A 89 9.47 -36.55 13.14
CA THR A 89 9.00 -37.48 14.17
C THR A 89 7.51 -37.31 14.49
N TYR A 90 7.03 -36.07 14.57
CA TYR A 90 5.69 -35.78 15.13
C TYR A 90 4.70 -35.17 14.14
N TYR A 91 5.18 -34.49 13.09
CA TYR A 91 4.35 -33.67 12.20
C TYR A 91 4.45 -34.08 10.73
N ASN A 92 4.92 -35.31 10.46
CA ASN A 92 5.10 -35.86 9.11
C ASN A 92 5.97 -34.97 8.20
N GLY A 93 6.96 -34.28 8.77
CA GLY A 93 7.85 -33.36 8.04
C GLY A 93 7.20 -32.02 7.66
N SER A 94 5.95 -31.74 8.05
CA SER A 94 5.23 -30.52 7.70
C SER A 94 5.38 -29.44 8.77
N MET A 95 6.08 -28.36 8.42
CA MET A 95 6.21 -27.17 9.26
C MET A 95 4.86 -26.43 9.46
N VAL A 96 3.98 -26.50 8.45
CA VAL A 96 2.64 -25.92 8.52
C VAL A 96 1.82 -26.59 9.63
N ASN A 97 1.90 -27.92 9.74
CA ASN A 97 1.17 -28.66 10.77
C ASN A 97 1.68 -28.33 12.17
N LEU A 98 3.00 -28.21 12.36
CA LEU A 98 3.59 -27.81 13.63
C LEU A 98 3.08 -26.44 14.09
N ILE A 99 2.99 -25.46 13.20
CA ILE A 99 2.49 -24.12 13.58
C ILE A 99 0.98 -24.14 13.76
N SER A 100 0.23 -24.79 12.88
CA SER A 100 -1.24 -24.84 12.98
C SER A 100 -1.72 -25.53 14.25
N ASP A 101 -1.05 -26.60 14.70
CA ASP A 101 -1.44 -27.34 15.91
C ASP A 101 -1.06 -26.61 17.22
N ASN A 102 -0.21 -25.58 17.12
CA ASN A 102 0.33 -24.81 18.24
C ASN A 102 0.14 -23.29 18.07
N SER A 103 -0.77 -22.86 17.19
CA SER A 103 -0.95 -21.45 16.84
C SER A 103 -1.41 -20.62 18.03
N ASP A 104 -2.34 -21.17 18.83
CA ASP A 104 -2.90 -20.49 20.01
C ASP A 104 -1.79 -20.10 20.98
N TYR A 105 -0.91 -21.05 21.33
CA TYR A 105 0.20 -20.82 22.25
C TYR A 105 1.24 -19.85 21.69
N LEU A 106 1.52 -19.94 20.39
CA LEU A 106 2.44 -19.03 19.73
C LEU A 106 1.92 -17.59 19.75
N ILE A 107 0.63 -17.41 19.46
CA ILE A 107 0.01 -16.08 19.43
C ILE A 107 -0.07 -15.49 20.84
N ASP A 108 -0.49 -16.26 21.84
CA ASP A 108 -0.53 -15.82 23.23
C ASP A 108 0.86 -15.41 23.74
N SER A 109 1.89 -16.21 23.41
CA SER A 109 3.27 -15.92 23.79
C SER A 109 3.80 -14.65 23.12
N ILE A 110 3.46 -14.43 21.85
CA ILE A 110 3.87 -13.23 21.11
C ILE A 110 3.13 -11.99 21.64
N SER A 111 1.82 -12.08 21.88
CA SER A 111 1.06 -10.98 22.49
C SER A 111 1.60 -10.62 23.87
N LEU A 112 2.01 -11.62 24.69
CA LEU A 112 2.66 -11.38 25.97
C LEU A 112 4.02 -10.68 25.81
N GLN A 113 4.85 -11.12 24.86
CA GLN A 113 6.14 -10.46 24.58
C GLN A 113 5.97 -9.04 24.03
N MET A 114 4.89 -8.78 23.29
CA MET A 114 4.56 -7.46 22.75
C MET A 114 3.99 -6.51 23.82
N SER A 115 3.20 -7.04 24.75
CA SER A 115 2.57 -6.27 25.84
C SER A 115 3.60 -5.73 26.85
N VAL A 116 4.72 -6.41 27.02
CA VAL A 116 5.74 -6.05 28.01
C VAL A 116 6.94 -5.39 27.31
N ALA A 117 7.06 -4.07 27.48
CA ALA A 117 8.13 -3.23 26.91
C ALA A 117 9.57 -3.76 27.15
N SER A 118 9.84 -4.45 28.26
CA SER A 118 11.15 -5.03 28.57
C SER A 118 11.49 -6.28 27.76
N ASN A 119 10.49 -6.94 27.17
CA ASN A 119 10.65 -8.21 26.45
C ASN A 119 10.71 -8.02 24.94
N LEU A 120 10.59 -6.77 24.46
CA LEU A 120 10.66 -6.41 23.05
C LEU A 120 12.07 -6.64 22.51
N THR A 121 12.32 -7.84 22.04
CA THR A 121 13.59 -8.25 21.45
C THR A 121 13.58 -7.92 19.96
N PRO A 122 14.69 -7.45 19.37
CA PRO A 122 14.79 -7.21 17.91
C PRO A 122 14.54 -8.45 17.05
N MET A 123 14.49 -9.64 17.65
CA MET A 123 14.18 -10.91 17.00
C MET A 123 12.67 -11.15 16.82
N LEU A 124 11.82 -10.47 17.59
CA LEU A 124 10.36 -10.69 17.59
C LEU A 124 9.72 -10.50 16.20
N PRO A 125 10.04 -9.44 15.42
CA PRO A 125 9.56 -9.33 14.04
C PRO A 125 10.02 -10.49 13.16
N GLY A 126 11.23 -11.03 13.39
CA GLY A 126 11.73 -12.19 12.65
C GLY A 126 10.94 -13.47 12.92
N ILE A 127 10.51 -13.68 14.18
CA ILE A 127 9.66 -14.82 14.54
C ILE A 127 8.27 -14.66 13.89
N LEU A 128 7.68 -13.47 13.99
CA LEU A 128 6.40 -13.16 13.33
C LEU A 128 6.48 -13.39 11.82
N LEU A 129 7.59 -13.00 11.19
CA LEU A 129 7.83 -13.24 9.76
C LEU A 129 7.79 -14.73 9.41
N ILE A 130 8.41 -15.58 10.24
CA ILE A 130 8.42 -17.05 10.07
C ILE A 130 6.98 -17.58 10.18
N ILE A 131 6.26 -17.17 11.22
CA ILE A 131 4.90 -17.64 11.50
C ILE A 131 3.95 -17.24 10.36
N VAL A 132 3.96 -15.97 9.95
CA VAL A 132 3.12 -15.46 8.85
C VAL A 132 3.44 -16.16 7.53
N LYS A 133 4.73 -16.40 7.21
CA LYS A 133 5.12 -17.07 5.96
C LYS A 133 4.72 -18.53 5.90
N ILE A 134 4.68 -19.22 7.04
CA ILE A 134 4.44 -20.68 7.08
C ILE A 134 2.96 -20.99 7.30
N ALA A 135 2.32 -20.36 8.29
CA ALA A 135 0.91 -20.60 8.57
C ALA A 135 -0.02 -19.90 7.56
N GLY A 136 0.50 -18.90 6.85
CA GLY A 136 -0.18 -18.23 5.76
C GLY A 136 -1.49 -17.59 6.18
N ILE A 137 -2.48 -17.64 5.29
CA ILE A 137 -3.78 -16.97 5.49
C ILE A 137 -4.67 -17.63 6.56
N GLN A 138 -4.36 -18.85 7.00
CA GLN A 138 -5.18 -19.58 7.98
C GLN A 138 -5.22 -18.84 9.32
N LEU A 139 -4.08 -18.25 9.72
CA LEU A 139 -4.03 -17.40 10.91
C LEU A 139 -4.79 -16.08 10.71
N LEU A 140 -4.90 -15.57 9.48
CA LEU A 140 -5.68 -14.35 9.20
C LEU A 140 -7.18 -14.60 9.23
N GLU A 141 -7.64 -15.81 8.87
CA GLU A 141 -9.04 -16.21 9.02
C GLU A 141 -9.41 -16.51 10.47
N SER A 142 -8.43 -16.93 11.29
CA SER A 142 -8.59 -16.95 12.73
C SER A 142 -8.52 -15.52 13.26
N ASN A 143 -9.47 -15.09 14.09
CA ASN A 143 -9.49 -13.74 14.67
C ASN A 143 -8.20 -13.39 15.48
N GLN A 144 -7.34 -14.38 15.73
CA GLN A 144 -6.12 -14.27 16.53
C GLN A 144 -5.04 -13.39 15.89
N LEU A 145 -4.93 -13.36 14.56
CA LEU A 145 -3.96 -12.48 13.90
C LEU A 145 -4.39 -11.00 13.98
N HIS A 146 -5.69 -10.71 14.12
CA HIS A 146 -6.18 -9.35 14.31
C HIS A 146 -5.66 -8.72 15.61
N ASP A 147 -5.62 -9.51 16.69
CA ASP A 147 -5.12 -9.07 17.99
C ASP A 147 -3.60 -8.79 17.92
N VAL A 148 -2.83 -9.71 17.33
CA VAL A 148 -1.39 -9.53 17.10
C VAL A 148 -1.09 -8.28 16.28
N LEU A 149 -1.85 -8.03 15.23
CA LEU A 149 -1.68 -6.82 14.41
C LEU A 149 -2.03 -5.54 15.17
N THR A 150 -3.03 -5.60 16.04
CA THR A 150 -3.40 -4.47 16.92
C THR A 150 -2.27 -4.16 17.89
N ASP A 151 -1.69 -5.18 18.52
CA ASP A 151 -0.51 -5.03 19.39
C ASP A 151 0.70 -4.48 18.63
N MET A 152 0.91 -4.93 17.38
CA MET A 152 1.97 -4.38 16.52
C MET A 152 1.78 -2.88 16.27
N PHE A 153 0.57 -2.39 16.02
CA PHE A 153 0.33 -0.95 15.87
C PHE A 153 0.65 -0.18 17.15
N VAL A 154 0.29 -0.72 18.33
CA VAL A 154 0.61 -0.10 19.63
C VAL A 154 2.12 -0.02 19.85
N ILE A 155 2.86 -1.06 19.48
CA ILE A 155 4.33 -1.06 19.55
C ILE A 155 4.91 -0.04 18.58
N LEU A 156 4.42 0.00 17.35
CA LEU A 156 4.91 0.95 16.37
C LEU A 156 4.69 2.40 16.85
N ASP A 157 3.55 2.70 17.46
CA ASP A 157 3.28 4.02 18.05
C ASP A 157 4.22 4.33 19.22
N SER A 158 4.52 3.35 20.04
CA SER A 158 5.38 3.50 21.22
C SER A 158 6.87 3.60 20.87
N TYR A 159 7.29 2.94 19.79
CA TYR A 159 8.69 2.76 19.39
C TYR A 159 9.02 3.32 18.01
N HIS A 160 8.23 4.29 17.52
CA HIS A 160 8.42 4.91 16.20
C HIS A 160 9.80 5.58 16.03
N GLY A 161 10.54 5.88 17.11
CA GLY A 161 11.93 6.38 17.05
C GLY A 161 12.99 5.31 16.74
N TYR A 162 12.65 4.02 16.77
CA TYR A 162 13.58 2.91 16.52
C TYR A 162 13.46 2.39 15.09
N ASN A 163 14.12 3.09 14.15
CA ASN A 163 14.01 2.83 12.70
C ASN A 163 14.17 1.35 12.29
N LYS A 164 15.13 0.62 12.87
CA LYS A 164 15.37 -0.79 12.53
C LYS A 164 14.23 -1.73 12.96
N LEU A 165 13.63 -1.45 14.12
CA LEU A 165 12.52 -2.22 14.63
C LEU A 165 11.29 -2.00 13.78
N VAL A 166 10.97 -0.73 13.49
CA VAL A 166 9.88 -0.34 12.59
C VAL A 166 10.07 -0.98 11.21
N GLU A 167 11.27 -0.88 10.63
CA GLU A 167 11.61 -1.51 9.34
C GLU A 167 11.35 -3.03 9.37
N SER A 168 11.73 -3.70 10.46
CA SER A 168 11.51 -5.14 10.62
C SER A 168 10.03 -5.51 10.69
N PHE A 169 9.19 -4.69 11.33
CA PHE A 169 7.73 -4.89 11.33
C PHE A 169 7.09 -4.63 9.96
N PHE A 170 7.60 -3.66 9.17
CA PHE A 170 7.14 -3.48 7.79
C PHE A 170 7.47 -4.69 6.91
N ILE A 171 8.61 -5.35 7.11
CA ILE A 171 8.92 -6.63 6.44
C ILE A 171 7.90 -7.72 6.81
N VAL A 172 7.42 -7.75 8.05
CA VAL A 172 6.33 -8.65 8.48
C VAL A 172 5.02 -8.31 7.75
N PHE A 173 4.67 -7.02 7.65
CA PHE A 173 3.49 -6.60 6.88
C PHE A 173 3.61 -6.99 5.41
N GLU A 174 4.77 -6.82 4.76
CA GLU A 174 4.97 -7.25 3.38
C GLU A 174 4.71 -8.75 3.19
N ALA A 175 5.24 -9.59 4.09
CA ALA A 175 4.98 -11.01 4.04
C ALA A 175 3.49 -11.34 4.23
N LEU A 176 2.79 -10.62 5.11
CA LEU A 176 1.34 -10.76 5.29
C LEU A 176 0.58 -10.38 4.02
N ILE A 177 0.96 -9.25 3.40
CA ILE A 177 0.37 -8.75 2.16
C ILE A 177 0.59 -9.75 1.02
N ASP A 178 1.78 -10.34 0.90
CA ASP A 178 2.09 -11.36 -0.10
C ASP A 178 1.20 -12.60 0.05
N GLN A 179 0.95 -13.05 1.29
CA GLN A 179 0.03 -14.17 1.56
C GLN A 179 -1.41 -13.84 1.15
N ILE A 180 -1.86 -12.62 1.43
CA ILE A 180 -3.17 -12.12 0.98
C ILE A 180 -3.21 -12.06 -0.54
N HIS A 181 -2.19 -11.49 -1.18
CA HIS A 181 -2.10 -11.39 -2.63
C HIS A 181 -2.17 -12.78 -3.27
N TYR A 182 -1.45 -13.79 -2.75
CA TYR A 182 -1.51 -15.15 -3.27
C TYR A 182 -2.93 -15.76 -3.22
N LYS A 183 -3.68 -15.51 -2.15
CA LYS A 183 -5.07 -15.98 -2.01
C LYS A 183 -6.02 -15.28 -2.98
N PHE A 184 -5.88 -13.96 -3.11
CA PHE A 184 -6.79 -13.13 -3.89
C PHE A 184 -6.32 -12.88 -5.33
N ASP A 185 -5.16 -13.39 -5.75
CA ASP A 185 -4.57 -13.17 -7.08
C ASP A 185 -5.55 -13.54 -8.21
N SER A 186 -6.30 -14.63 -8.05
CA SER A 186 -7.32 -15.06 -9.01
C SER A 186 -8.55 -14.13 -9.06
N GLN A 187 -8.83 -13.41 -7.97
CA GLN A 187 -9.97 -12.50 -7.84
C GLN A 187 -9.60 -11.05 -8.21
N LEU A 188 -8.34 -10.64 -7.96
CA LEU A 188 -7.77 -9.37 -8.43
C LEU A 188 -7.60 -9.34 -9.96
N LYS A 189 -7.31 -10.51 -10.55
CA LYS A 189 -7.26 -10.72 -12.01
C LYS A 189 -8.62 -10.88 -12.66
N VAL A 190 -9.72 -10.85 -11.91
CA VAL A 190 -11.02 -10.59 -12.52
C VAL A 190 -10.95 -9.14 -12.98
N GLU A 191 -10.46 -8.98 -14.21
CA GLU A 191 -10.66 -7.80 -15.02
C GLU A 191 -12.06 -7.31 -14.68
N PHE A 192 -12.16 -6.03 -14.27
CA PHE A 192 -13.39 -5.30 -14.50
C PHE A 192 -13.64 -5.47 -15.99
N LYS A 193 -14.39 -6.53 -16.35
CA LYS A 193 -14.84 -6.76 -17.70
C LYS A 193 -15.59 -5.49 -17.99
N GLU A 194 -14.96 -4.63 -18.78
CA GLU A 194 -15.62 -3.52 -19.42
C GLU A 194 -16.93 -4.11 -19.88
N SER A 195 -18.02 -3.71 -19.25
CA SER A 195 -19.31 -4.11 -19.77
C SER A 195 -19.29 -3.53 -21.17
N SER A 196 -19.40 -4.38 -22.20
CA SER A 196 -19.27 -3.94 -23.59
C SER A 196 -20.28 -2.84 -23.96
N LYS A 197 -21.22 -2.59 -23.05
CA LYS A 197 -22.31 -1.63 -23.03
C LYS A 197 -21.95 -0.26 -22.48
N THR A 198 -21.01 -0.15 -21.54
CA THR A 198 -20.63 1.14 -20.94
C THR A 198 -19.66 1.87 -21.84
N ASN A 199 -20.04 3.05 -22.33
CA ASN A 199 -19.10 3.96 -22.98
C ASN A 199 -18.05 4.42 -21.96
N THR A 200 -16.77 4.13 -22.19
CA THR A 200 -15.66 4.52 -21.31
C THR A 200 -14.99 5.83 -21.75
N SER A 201 -15.50 6.45 -22.81
CA SER A 201 -15.03 7.74 -23.31
C SER A 201 -15.35 8.86 -22.33
N LEU A 202 -14.40 9.78 -22.19
CA LEU A 202 -14.57 11.09 -21.53
C LEU A 202 -15.66 11.96 -22.17
N TYR A 203 -16.12 11.61 -23.37
CA TYR A 203 -17.05 12.39 -24.18
C TYR A 203 -18.49 11.90 -24.18
N LYS A 204 -18.93 11.14 -23.16
CA LYS A 204 -20.31 10.61 -23.09
C LYS A 204 -21.34 11.68 -23.50
N PRO A 205 -22.22 11.40 -24.47
CA PRO A 205 -22.47 10.09 -25.10
C PRO A 205 -21.53 9.69 -26.25
N TRP A 206 -20.63 10.57 -26.69
CA TRP A 206 -19.71 10.38 -27.82
C TRP A 206 -18.44 9.57 -27.46
N GLY A 207 -17.75 9.06 -28.48
CA GLY A 207 -16.54 8.25 -28.34
C GLY A 207 -16.79 6.76 -28.09
N MET A 208 -17.98 6.26 -28.49
CA MET A 208 -18.27 4.84 -28.48
C MET A 208 -17.34 4.08 -29.43
N THR A 209 -16.74 3.01 -28.95
CA THR A 209 -15.82 2.15 -29.72
C THR A 209 -16.46 0.84 -30.15
N ASN A 210 -17.60 0.47 -29.55
CA ASN A 210 -18.30 -0.78 -29.82
C ASN A 210 -19.78 -0.55 -30.18
N LYS A 211 -20.34 -1.45 -31.02
CA LYS A 211 -21.75 -1.47 -31.44
C LYS A 211 -22.69 -1.63 -30.25
N ASP A 212 -22.29 -2.38 -29.23
CA ASP A 212 -23.08 -2.61 -28.02
C ASP A 212 -23.33 -1.30 -27.24
N GLN A 213 -22.33 -0.40 -27.17
CA GLN A 213 -22.47 0.92 -26.53
C GLN A 213 -23.47 1.82 -27.30
N LEU A 214 -23.48 1.72 -28.63
CA LEU A 214 -24.45 2.43 -29.47
C LEU A 214 -25.87 1.91 -29.26
N LEU A 215 -26.04 0.60 -29.09
CA LEU A 215 -27.34 -0.01 -28.79
C LEU A 215 -27.86 0.41 -27.41
N GLU A 216 -26.98 0.51 -26.40
CA GLU A 216 -27.32 1.02 -25.08
C GLU A 216 -27.81 2.47 -25.14
N LEU A 217 -27.08 3.34 -25.86
CA LEU A 217 -27.46 4.74 -26.07
C LEU A 217 -28.82 4.86 -26.77
N LEU A 218 -29.07 4.05 -27.80
CA LEU A 218 -30.34 4.04 -28.52
C LEU A 218 -31.50 3.59 -27.61
N ASN A 219 -31.27 2.56 -26.78
CA ASN A 219 -32.25 2.10 -25.79
C ASN A 219 -32.54 3.17 -24.72
N GLU A 220 -31.52 3.88 -24.25
CA GLU A 220 -31.67 4.97 -23.28
C GLU A 220 -32.40 6.18 -23.91
N SER A 221 -32.09 6.50 -25.17
CA SER A 221 -32.80 7.54 -25.90
C SER A 221 -34.28 7.20 -26.10
N ASN A 222 -34.61 5.92 -26.35
CA ASN A 222 -36.01 5.46 -26.41
C ASN A 222 -36.71 5.61 -25.06
N LYS A 223 -36.05 5.30 -23.94
CA LYS A 223 -36.60 5.54 -22.59
C LYS A 223 -36.85 7.02 -22.30
N MET A 224 -36.02 7.93 -22.83
CA MET A 224 -36.24 9.37 -22.64
C MET A 224 -37.44 9.90 -23.44
N VAL A 225 -37.83 9.24 -24.52
CA VAL A 225 -39.03 9.58 -25.30
C VAL A 225 -40.31 9.20 -24.53
N ASP A 226 -40.26 8.17 -23.68
CA ASP A 226 -41.37 7.71 -22.83
C ASP A 226 -41.53 8.46 -21.49
N LYS A 227 -41.00 9.68 -21.35
CA LYS A 227 -41.21 10.48 -20.12
C LYS A 227 -42.68 10.84 -19.83
N TYR A 228 -43.59 10.58 -20.79
CA TYR A 228 -45.03 10.81 -20.64
C TYR A 228 -45.86 9.54 -20.49
N GLU A 229 -45.27 8.34 -20.51
CA GLU A 229 -46.02 7.07 -20.37
C GLU A 229 -46.65 6.86 -18.98
N GLY A 230 -46.34 7.71 -18.00
CA GLY A 230 -46.96 7.73 -16.66
C GLY A 230 -47.60 9.06 -16.25
N TYR A 231 -47.73 10.02 -17.19
CA TYR A 231 -48.42 11.28 -16.93
C TYR A 231 -49.94 11.08 -17.07
N ASP A 232 -50.60 10.83 -15.94
CA ASP A 232 -52.05 10.81 -15.88
C ASP A 232 -52.55 12.25 -15.75
N SER A 233 -53.16 12.78 -16.82
CA SER A 233 -53.74 14.12 -16.83
C SER A 233 -54.79 14.35 -15.73
N ASN A 234 -55.33 13.28 -15.11
CA ASN A 234 -56.30 13.37 -14.02
C ASN A 234 -55.67 13.27 -12.63
N LYS A 235 -54.37 13.02 -12.51
CA LYS A 235 -53.68 12.95 -11.22
C LYS A 235 -53.10 14.33 -10.88
N GLU A 236 -53.57 14.93 -9.79
CA GLU A 236 -53.00 16.19 -9.31
C GLU A 236 -51.66 15.89 -8.61
N TYR A 237 -50.56 16.15 -9.31
CA TYR A 237 -49.19 15.94 -8.78
C TYR A 237 -48.79 16.99 -7.74
N PHE A 238 -49.55 18.08 -7.64
CA PHE A 238 -49.40 19.14 -6.66
C PHE A 238 -50.52 19.06 -5.62
N LYS A 239 -50.23 18.55 -4.42
CA LYS A 239 -51.18 18.59 -3.30
C LYS A 239 -51.24 20.01 -2.73
N ARG A 240 -52.23 20.79 -3.14
CA ARG A 240 -52.52 22.07 -2.49
C ARG A 240 -53.11 21.83 -1.10
N LYS A 241 -52.56 22.48 -0.06
CA LYS A 241 -53.26 22.65 1.21
C LYS A 241 -54.41 23.65 0.97
N ALA A 242 -55.63 23.27 1.32
CA ALA A 242 -56.85 23.90 0.79
C ALA A 242 -57.12 25.36 1.22
N ASP A 243 -56.30 25.98 2.07
CA ASP A 243 -56.62 27.29 2.68
C ASP A 243 -55.44 28.28 2.77
N LEU A 244 -54.37 28.11 1.98
CA LEU A 244 -53.28 29.09 1.93
C LEU A 244 -53.33 29.94 0.64
N PRO A 245 -53.24 31.29 0.74
CA PRO A 245 -53.07 32.16 -0.42
C PRO A 245 -51.74 31.88 -1.13
N PHE A 246 -51.72 32.01 -2.47
CA PHE A 246 -50.54 31.75 -3.31
C PHE A 246 -49.26 32.50 -2.89
N SER A 247 -49.35 33.62 -2.16
CA SER A 247 -48.17 34.38 -1.72
C SER A 247 -47.50 33.85 -0.47
N GLU A 248 -48.10 32.87 0.22
CA GLU A 248 -47.56 32.21 1.43
C GLU A 248 -47.21 30.74 1.18
N MET A 249 -47.39 30.26 -0.06
CA MET A 249 -46.71 29.05 -0.51
C MET A 249 -45.24 29.40 -0.62
N ASP A 250 -44.37 28.64 0.08
CA ASP A 250 -42.92 28.81 0.00
C ASP A 250 -42.54 29.00 -1.46
N ALA A 251 -41.97 30.16 -1.76
CA ALA A 251 -41.37 30.41 -3.06
C ALA A 251 -40.40 29.26 -3.31
N ASP A 252 -40.52 28.59 -4.45
CA ASP A 252 -39.50 27.66 -4.94
C ASP A 252 -38.16 28.40 -4.86
N SER A 253 -37.43 28.12 -3.79
CA SER A 253 -36.06 28.54 -3.58
C SER A 253 -35.24 27.63 -4.47
N ASP A 254 -34.95 28.11 -5.67
CA ASP A 254 -34.00 27.53 -6.63
C ASP A 254 -32.54 27.68 -6.14
N ASP A 255 -32.34 27.51 -4.83
CA ASP A 255 -31.03 27.52 -4.18
C ASP A 255 -30.82 26.12 -3.57
N GLU A 256 -29.99 25.32 -4.25
CA GLU A 256 -29.38 24.14 -3.66
C GLU A 256 -28.43 24.59 -2.54
N GLU A 257 -28.79 24.33 -1.29
CA GLU A 257 -27.83 24.13 -0.20
C GLU A 257 -28.51 23.43 1.00
N GLU A 258 -27.66 22.76 1.77
CA GLU A 258 -27.90 21.57 2.58
C GLU A 258 -28.59 21.78 3.95
N GLU A 259 -29.12 20.65 4.45
CA GLU A 259 -29.24 20.24 5.86
C GLU A 259 -30.35 20.79 6.78
N ASP A 260 -31.19 19.83 7.19
CA ASP A 260 -31.48 19.45 8.59
C ASP A 260 -32.85 19.69 9.26
N GLU A 261 -33.31 18.53 9.76
CA GLU A 261 -34.08 18.22 10.95
C GLU A 261 -35.61 18.47 11.06
N SER A 262 -36.26 17.34 11.34
CA SER A 262 -37.30 17.13 12.35
C SER A 262 -38.76 17.37 11.96
N ASN A 263 -39.50 16.28 11.84
CA ASN A 263 -40.57 16.01 12.81
C ASN A 263 -40.91 14.51 12.86
N ILE A 264 -40.57 13.96 14.02
CA ILE A 264 -41.04 12.75 14.69
C ILE A 264 -42.48 12.39 14.30
N ASP A 265 -42.70 11.17 13.80
CA ASP A 265 -43.83 10.38 14.27
C ASP A 265 -43.40 8.92 14.50
N ASP A 266 -43.80 8.46 15.67
CA ASP A 266 -43.32 7.32 16.43
C ASP A 266 -44.04 6.04 15.95
N ASN A 267 -43.32 5.19 15.23
CA ASN A 267 -43.60 3.76 15.26
C ASN A 267 -42.30 3.00 14.96
N GLY A 268 -41.63 2.59 16.04
CA GLY A 268 -40.30 1.99 16.03
C GLY A 268 -40.17 0.69 15.25
N GLU A 269 -39.89 0.82 13.96
CA GLU A 269 -38.98 -0.07 13.25
C GLU A 269 -37.66 0.69 13.14
N LYS A 270 -36.64 0.19 13.85
CA LYS A 270 -35.28 0.69 13.74
C LYS A 270 -34.94 0.75 12.26
N GLU A 271 -34.58 1.93 11.78
CA GLU A 271 -33.83 2.08 10.54
C GLU A 271 -32.56 1.24 10.73
N GLU A 272 -32.62 0.00 10.26
CA GLU A 272 -31.43 -0.73 9.87
C GLU A 272 -30.80 0.16 8.79
N GLU A 273 -29.75 0.89 9.18
CA GLU A 273 -28.70 1.34 8.27
C GLU A 273 -28.53 0.21 7.27
N LYS A 274 -28.95 0.43 6.02
CA LYS A 274 -28.74 -0.55 4.97
C LYS A 274 -27.23 -0.68 4.83
N GLU A 275 -26.66 -1.67 5.53
CA GLU A 275 -25.25 -2.00 5.46
C GLU A 275 -24.89 -2.03 3.99
N GLU A 276 -24.05 -1.09 3.55
CA GLU A 276 -23.58 -1.06 2.16
C GLU A 276 -23.05 -2.46 1.84
N ILE A 277 -23.75 -3.15 0.93
CA ILE A 277 -23.46 -4.54 0.59
C ILE A 277 -21.98 -4.59 0.20
N TRP A 278 -21.20 -5.28 1.02
CA TRP A 278 -19.76 -5.33 0.87
C TRP A 278 -19.41 -5.86 -0.52
N SER A 279 -18.96 -4.94 -1.39
CA SER A 279 -18.83 -5.19 -2.83
C SER A 279 -17.45 -5.75 -3.21
N SER A 280 -16.55 -5.93 -2.25
CA SER A 280 -15.17 -6.34 -2.49
C SER A 280 -14.94 -7.84 -2.25
N PRO A 281 -14.06 -8.48 -3.06
CA PRO A 281 -13.67 -9.88 -2.88
C PRO A 281 -12.91 -10.13 -1.56
N VAL A 282 -12.17 -9.14 -1.06
CA VAL A 282 -11.44 -9.22 0.21
C VAL A 282 -12.43 -9.01 1.36
N SER A 283 -12.38 -9.81 2.43
CA SER A 283 -13.24 -9.61 3.61
C SER A 283 -13.11 -8.20 4.20
N LYS A 284 -14.19 -7.64 4.74
CA LYS A 284 -14.24 -6.29 5.33
C LYS A 284 -13.14 -6.10 6.38
N ASP A 285 -12.95 -7.07 7.27
CA ASP A 285 -11.98 -6.95 8.37
C ASP A 285 -10.53 -6.93 7.87
N ILE A 286 -10.22 -7.77 6.88
CA ILE A 286 -8.91 -7.81 6.23
C ILE A 286 -8.66 -6.49 5.50
N TYR A 287 -9.65 -5.99 4.76
CA TYR A 287 -9.53 -4.73 4.05
C TYR A 287 -9.29 -3.55 5.00
N MET A 288 -10.01 -3.48 6.13
CA MET A 288 -9.83 -2.43 7.13
C MET A 288 -8.43 -2.46 7.76
N ILE A 289 -7.86 -3.66 8.00
CA ILE A 289 -6.47 -3.79 8.41
C ILE A 289 -5.54 -3.23 7.35
N LEU A 290 -5.70 -3.63 6.08
CA LEU A 290 -4.85 -3.16 5.00
C LEU A 290 -4.92 -1.63 4.87
N LEU A 291 -6.12 -1.05 5.01
CA LEU A 291 -6.32 0.39 5.01
C LEU A 291 -5.65 1.07 6.22
N ARG A 292 -5.68 0.43 7.39
CA ARG A 292 -4.98 0.90 8.58
C ARG A 292 -3.46 0.88 8.38
N ILE A 293 -2.90 -0.20 7.83
CA ILE A 293 -1.46 -0.28 7.48
C ILE A 293 -1.11 0.83 6.47
N PHE A 294 -1.97 1.07 5.48
CA PHE A 294 -1.76 2.08 4.44
C PHE A 294 -1.71 3.50 5.02
N ASN A 295 -2.70 3.87 5.86
CA ASN A 295 -2.71 5.15 6.57
C ASN A 295 -1.49 5.31 7.48
N TYR A 296 -1.16 4.25 8.22
CA TYR A 296 -0.04 4.26 9.14
C TYR A 296 1.31 4.45 8.43
N GLY A 297 1.47 3.83 7.25
CA GLY A 297 2.62 4.02 6.38
C GLY A 297 2.83 5.49 6.03
N PHE A 298 1.78 6.23 5.66
CA PHE A 298 1.91 7.67 5.37
C PHE A 298 2.33 8.49 6.60
N THR A 299 1.77 8.20 7.77
CA THR A 299 2.18 8.87 9.02
C THR A 299 3.67 8.68 9.29
N LEU A 300 4.19 7.47 9.14
CA LEU A 300 5.60 7.14 9.39
C LEU A 300 6.56 7.59 8.28
N VAL A 301 6.10 7.74 7.03
CA VAL A 301 6.92 8.27 5.92
C VAL A 301 7.42 9.69 6.18
N SER A 302 6.78 10.42 7.10
CA SER A 302 7.22 11.74 7.56
C SER A 302 8.52 11.71 8.39
N GLN A 303 8.96 10.55 8.87
CA GLN A 303 10.18 10.42 9.68
C GLN A 303 11.46 10.64 8.87
N GLU A 304 12.62 10.76 9.51
CA GLU A 304 13.86 11.18 8.82
C GLU A 304 14.61 10.04 8.10
N SER A 305 14.35 8.77 8.44
CA SER A 305 15.12 7.63 7.93
C SER A 305 14.81 7.27 6.47
N TYR A 306 15.83 7.21 5.60
CA TYR A 306 15.68 6.89 4.17
C TYR A 306 15.45 5.41 3.89
N THR A 307 16.08 4.51 4.65
CA THR A 307 15.87 3.05 4.50
C THR A 307 14.44 2.69 4.84
N LEU A 308 13.94 3.25 5.95
CA LEU A 308 12.57 3.08 6.40
C LEU A 308 11.57 3.63 5.38
N LYS A 309 11.78 4.85 4.86
CA LYS A 309 10.91 5.38 3.79
C LYS A 309 10.84 4.47 2.58
N THR A 310 12.00 3.98 2.14
CA THR A 310 12.06 3.07 1.00
C THR A 310 11.26 1.79 1.27
N GLN A 311 11.39 1.23 2.47
CA GLN A 311 10.66 0.04 2.88
C GLN A 311 9.15 0.31 2.95
N ILE A 312 8.72 1.39 3.60
CA ILE A 312 7.30 1.74 3.71
C ILE A 312 6.69 1.94 2.32
N ILE A 313 7.32 2.70 1.42
CA ILE A 313 6.77 2.95 0.08
C ILE A 313 6.67 1.65 -0.72
N LYS A 314 7.62 0.71 -0.58
CA LYS A 314 7.51 -0.64 -1.17
C LYS A 314 6.29 -1.39 -0.62
N THR A 315 6.08 -1.34 0.69
CA THR A 315 4.90 -1.97 1.31
C THR A 315 3.60 -1.33 0.81
N LEU A 316 3.52 0.01 0.72
CA LEU A 316 2.37 0.74 0.18
C LEU A 316 2.08 0.36 -1.28
N ARG A 317 3.13 0.12 -2.06
CA ARG A 317 3.03 -0.34 -3.45
C ARG A 317 2.40 -1.74 -3.55
N LEU A 318 2.78 -2.66 -2.66
CA LEU A 318 2.18 -4.00 -2.59
C LEU A 318 0.71 -3.94 -2.12
N LEU A 319 0.36 -2.97 -1.27
CA LEU A 319 -1.01 -2.76 -0.79
C LEU A 319 -1.94 -2.18 -1.85
N LEU A 320 -1.43 -1.34 -2.76
CA LEU A 320 -2.26 -0.56 -3.68
C LEU A 320 -3.23 -1.42 -4.51
N PRO A 321 -2.81 -2.50 -5.20
CA PRO A 321 -3.72 -3.33 -5.99
C PRO A 321 -4.83 -3.99 -5.15
N LEU A 322 -4.50 -4.36 -3.91
CA LEU A 322 -5.45 -4.98 -2.97
C LEU A 322 -6.48 -3.96 -2.48
N LEU A 323 -6.04 -2.74 -2.15
CA LEU A 323 -6.95 -1.68 -1.70
C LEU A 323 -7.82 -1.14 -2.82
N CYS A 324 -7.33 -1.21 -4.07
CA CYS A 324 -8.13 -0.83 -5.22
C CYS A 324 -9.43 -1.64 -5.33
N THR A 325 -9.58 -2.82 -4.71
CA THR A 325 -10.87 -3.55 -4.73
C THR A 325 -12.05 -2.68 -4.28
N ASN A 326 -11.85 -1.80 -3.30
CA ASN A 326 -12.81 -0.77 -2.90
C ASN A 326 -12.21 0.64 -3.08
N TYR A 327 -12.11 1.07 -4.33
CA TYR A 327 -11.51 2.36 -4.68
C TYR A 327 -12.17 3.57 -4.00
N LYS A 328 -13.48 3.51 -3.73
CA LYS A 328 -14.22 4.61 -3.05
C LYS A 328 -13.66 4.92 -1.66
N LEU A 329 -13.27 3.91 -0.90
CA LEU A 329 -12.68 4.09 0.44
C LEU A 329 -11.22 4.51 0.38
N LEU A 330 -10.52 4.15 -0.69
CA LEU A 330 -9.11 4.48 -0.90
C LEU A 330 -8.90 5.93 -1.37
N LEU A 331 -9.82 6.46 -2.19
CA LEU A 331 -9.70 7.77 -2.83
C LEU A 331 -9.45 8.93 -1.84
N PRO A 332 -10.21 9.06 -0.72
CA PRO A 332 -9.99 10.16 0.22
C PRO A 332 -8.60 10.09 0.88
N VAL A 333 -8.12 8.88 1.18
CA VAL A 333 -6.80 8.66 1.78
C VAL A 333 -5.69 9.08 0.84
N LEU A 334 -5.79 8.71 -0.44
CA LEU A 334 -4.82 9.12 -1.45
C LEU A 334 -4.87 10.63 -1.70
N ALA A 335 -6.05 11.23 -1.73
CA ALA A 335 -6.23 12.67 -1.93
C ALA A 335 -5.58 13.48 -0.79
N LEU A 336 -5.76 13.05 0.45
CA LEU A 336 -5.17 13.67 1.65
C LEU A 336 -3.64 13.61 1.63
N ASN A 337 -3.08 12.44 1.30
CA ASN A 337 -1.63 12.19 1.34
C ASN A 337 -0.90 12.59 0.05
N TRP A 338 -1.60 13.12 -0.96
CA TRP A 338 -1.01 13.46 -2.26
C TRP A 338 0.17 14.44 -2.15
N GLN A 339 0.05 15.48 -1.32
CA GLN A 339 1.12 16.48 -1.17
C GLN A 339 2.42 15.88 -0.61
N MET A 340 2.29 14.90 0.28
CA MET A 340 3.44 14.17 0.82
C MET A 340 4.13 13.35 -0.28
N LEU A 341 3.37 12.67 -1.14
CA LEU A 341 3.90 11.93 -2.28
C LEU A 341 4.67 12.84 -3.25
N ILE A 342 4.15 14.03 -3.52
CA ILE A 342 4.82 15.01 -4.40
C ILE A 342 6.14 15.52 -3.81
N ALA A 343 6.18 15.75 -2.49
CA ALA A 343 7.42 16.11 -1.79
C ALA A 343 8.49 15.01 -1.93
N LEU A 344 8.10 13.73 -1.79
CA LEU A 344 8.99 12.58 -1.94
C LEU A 344 9.49 12.39 -3.37
N VAL A 345 8.61 12.56 -4.37
CA VAL A 345 8.97 12.51 -5.79
C VAL A 345 9.95 13.61 -6.18
N THR A 346 9.93 14.74 -5.48
CA THR A 346 10.85 15.87 -5.75
C THR A 346 12.16 15.77 -4.96
N GLY A 347 12.23 14.86 -3.97
CA GLY A 347 13.36 14.74 -3.06
C GLY A 347 13.45 15.90 -2.06
N SER A 348 12.34 16.60 -1.84
CA SER A 348 12.24 17.70 -0.89
C SER A 348 11.86 17.17 0.49
N LYS A 349 12.57 17.62 1.53
CA LYS A 349 12.31 17.20 2.92
C LYS A 349 11.03 17.81 3.52
N SER A 350 10.49 18.86 2.91
CA SER A 350 9.23 19.50 3.29
C SER A 350 8.63 20.23 2.07
N LEU A 351 7.31 20.41 2.07
CA LEU A 351 6.59 21.21 1.08
C LEU A 351 7.06 22.68 1.06
N SER A 352 7.61 23.15 2.18
CA SER A 352 7.93 24.57 2.43
C SER A 352 9.40 24.94 2.28
N THR A 353 10.32 23.97 2.13
CA THR A 353 11.76 24.27 2.15
C THR A 353 12.35 24.36 0.74
N SER A 354 12.33 25.58 0.21
CA SER A 354 13.28 26.07 -0.81
C SER A 354 14.69 26.18 -0.24
N VAL A 355 15.24 25.10 0.32
CA VAL A 355 16.65 25.09 0.70
C VAL A 355 17.41 24.63 -0.52
N GLU A 356 18.02 25.59 -1.20
CA GLU A 356 19.17 25.43 -2.06
C GLU A 356 20.29 24.71 -1.29
N SER A 357 20.12 23.41 -1.04
CA SER A 357 21.22 22.55 -0.63
C SER A 357 22.09 22.40 -1.87
N ASN A 358 23.20 23.13 -1.89
CA ASN A 358 24.25 23.07 -2.92
C ASN A 358 24.96 21.69 -3.01
N GLY A 359 24.39 20.64 -2.40
CA GLY A 359 24.87 19.25 -2.47
C GLY A 359 24.13 18.42 -3.52
N GLU A 360 24.84 17.45 -4.09
CA GLU A 360 24.26 16.35 -4.88
C GLU A 360 23.15 15.65 -4.06
N TYR A 361 22.13 15.10 -4.73
CA TYR A 361 21.18 14.22 -4.06
C TYR A 361 21.95 13.04 -3.47
N ALA A 362 21.70 12.68 -2.21
CA ALA A 362 22.29 11.48 -1.65
C ALA A 362 21.79 10.26 -2.44
N SER A 363 22.61 9.20 -2.56
CA SER A 363 22.17 7.95 -3.21
C SER A 363 20.89 7.38 -2.58
N GLU A 364 20.70 7.63 -1.28
CA GLU A 364 19.54 7.19 -0.51
C GLU A 364 18.27 8.00 -0.87
N ASP A 365 18.40 9.31 -1.09
CA ASP A 365 17.31 10.18 -1.58
C ASP A 365 16.81 9.73 -2.96
N ILE A 366 17.74 9.32 -3.82
CA ILE A 366 17.45 8.82 -5.17
C ILE A 366 16.68 7.50 -5.11
N GLY A 367 17.03 6.62 -4.16
CA GLY A 367 16.29 5.39 -3.90
C GLY A 367 14.84 5.67 -3.53
N VAL A 368 14.62 6.53 -2.53
CA VAL A 368 13.28 6.94 -2.08
C VAL A 368 12.47 7.57 -3.23
N MET A 369 13.07 8.50 -3.96
CA MET A 369 12.44 9.16 -5.11
C MET A 369 12.02 8.16 -6.19
N THR A 370 12.84 7.15 -6.47
CA THR A 370 12.56 6.15 -7.51
C THR A 370 11.36 5.29 -7.14
N VAL A 371 11.27 4.83 -5.88
CA VAL A 371 10.14 4.02 -5.42
C VAL A 371 8.88 4.87 -5.29
N ALA A 372 9.00 6.13 -4.86
CA ALA A 372 7.87 7.07 -4.82
C ALA A 372 7.29 7.32 -6.22
N LEU A 373 8.14 7.54 -7.23
CA LEU A 373 7.71 7.70 -8.62
C LEU A 373 6.97 6.47 -9.15
N GLN A 374 7.43 5.27 -8.80
CA GLN A 374 6.74 4.02 -9.16
C GLN A 374 5.35 3.94 -8.53
N LEU A 375 5.25 4.21 -7.22
CA LEU A 375 3.96 4.21 -6.51
C LEU A 375 2.97 5.21 -7.13
N VAL A 376 3.41 6.45 -7.39
CA VAL A 376 2.53 7.46 -8.00
C VAL A 376 2.13 7.05 -9.42
N THR A 377 3.04 6.47 -10.20
CA THR A 377 2.70 5.96 -11.54
C THR A 377 1.60 4.90 -11.46
N GLU A 378 1.70 3.94 -10.53
CA GLU A 378 0.70 2.90 -10.34
C GLU A 378 -0.65 3.47 -9.90
N ILE A 379 -0.67 4.51 -9.03
CA ILE A 379 -1.91 5.22 -8.68
C ILE A 379 -2.58 5.80 -9.92
N LEU A 380 -1.83 6.44 -10.83
CA LEU A 380 -2.38 7.01 -12.06
C LEU A 380 -2.87 5.93 -13.03
N GLU A 381 -2.22 4.77 -13.09
CA GLU A 381 -2.64 3.63 -13.91
C GLU A 381 -3.95 3.02 -13.41
N GLU A 382 -4.10 2.88 -12.08
CA GLU A 382 -5.34 2.38 -11.46
C GLU A 382 -6.50 3.37 -11.63
N ASP A 383 -6.25 4.68 -11.53
CA ASP A 383 -7.26 5.73 -11.78
C ASP A 383 -7.79 5.66 -13.23
N LYS A 384 -6.89 5.44 -14.20
CA LYS A 384 -7.30 5.21 -15.61
C LYS A 384 -8.08 3.92 -15.77
N ARG A 385 -7.65 2.82 -15.13
CA ARG A 385 -8.33 1.52 -15.24
C ARG A 385 -9.79 1.59 -14.77
N ARG A 386 -10.12 2.57 -13.92
CA ARG A 386 -11.45 2.77 -13.33
C ARG A 386 -12.25 3.94 -13.91
N TYR A 387 -11.66 4.73 -14.81
CA TYR A 387 -12.31 5.85 -15.52
C TYR A 387 -12.89 6.95 -14.60
N GLU A 388 -12.37 7.13 -13.39
CA GLU A 388 -12.82 8.20 -12.47
C GLU A 388 -12.12 9.54 -12.76
N HIS A 389 -10.91 9.51 -13.33
CA HIS A 389 -10.11 10.68 -13.73
C HIS A 389 -9.89 11.73 -12.62
N PHE A 390 -9.98 11.31 -11.36
CA PHE A 390 -9.93 12.19 -10.19
C PHE A 390 -8.56 12.88 -10.04
N PHE A 391 -7.47 12.18 -10.36
CA PHE A 391 -6.11 12.69 -10.17
C PHE A 391 -5.64 13.64 -11.28
N SER A 392 -6.49 14.05 -12.23
CA SER A 392 -6.13 14.96 -13.32
C SER A 392 -5.59 16.31 -12.84
N LYS A 393 -6.32 17.00 -11.95
CA LYS A 393 -5.88 18.27 -11.34
C LYS A 393 -4.67 18.07 -10.43
N LYS A 394 -4.64 16.96 -9.68
CA LYS A 394 -3.54 16.59 -8.78
C LYS A 394 -2.23 16.31 -9.55
N PHE A 395 -2.33 15.74 -10.74
CA PHE A 395 -1.20 15.56 -11.66
C PHE A 395 -0.68 16.91 -12.19
N GLN A 396 -1.57 17.87 -12.50
CA GLN A 396 -1.15 19.21 -12.90
C GLN A 396 -0.41 19.92 -11.77
N GLU A 397 -0.94 19.86 -10.54
CA GLU A 397 -0.27 20.37 -9.34
C GLU A 397 1.11 19.72 -9.15
N ALA A 398 1.21 18.40 -9.35
CA ALA A 398 2.46 17.66 -9.28
C ALA A 398 3.48 18.11 -10.34
N TRP A 399 3.05 18.28 -11.59
CA TRP A 399 3.90 18.77 -12.67
C TRP A 399 4.41 20.19 -12.40
N GLU A 400 3.51 21.09 -11.99
CA GLU A 400 3.90 22.46 -11.62
C GLU A 400 4.93 22.44 -10.50
N PHE A 401 4.72 21.62 -9.48
CA PHE A 401 5.64 21.49 -8.37
C PHE A 401 7.01 20.93 -8.82
N ILE A 402 7.02 19.85 -9.59
CA ILE A 402 8.26 19.25 -10.12
C ILE A 402 9.01 20.27 -11.00
N SER A 403 8.31 21.00 -11.87
CA SER A 403 8.93 21.99 -12.76
C SER A 403 9.54 23.19 -12.04
N ARG A 404 9.03 23.54 -10.84
CA ARG A 404 9.51 24.67 -10.02
C ARG A 404 10.56 24.24 -8.99
N HIS A 405 10.40 23.07 -8.40
CA HIS A 405 11.15 22.64 -7.22
C HIS A 405 12.16 21.51 -7.50
N SER A 406 12.01 20.77 -8.60
CA SER A 406 12.98 19.72 -8.94
C SER A 406 14.25 20.35 -9.52
N LYS A 407 15.41 20.00 -8.95
CA LYS A 407 16.72 20.37 -9.52
C LYS A 407 16.99 19.68 -10.87
N LEU A 408 16.15 18.71 -11.23
CA LEU A 408 16.25 17.93 -12.47
C LEU A 408 15.74 18.71 -13.69
N VAL A 409 14.85 19.66 -13.47
CA VAL A 409 14.18 20.46 -14.50
C VAL A 409 14.46 21.93 -14.24
N ARG A 410 15.32 22.58 -15.03
CA ARG A 410 15.60 24.01 -14.85
C ARG A 410 14.76 24.82 -15.83
N GLN A 411 13.92 25.71 -15.32
CA GLN A 411 13.34 26.78 -16.12
C GLN A 411 14.47 27.78 -16.45
N ARG A 412 14.87 27.86 -17.72
CA ARG A 412 15.77 28.93 -18.19
C ARG A 412 14.88 30.06 -18.68
N GLU A 413 14.88 31.18 -17.97
CA GLU A 413 14.36 32.43 -18.51
C GLU A 413 15.32 32.90 -19.61
N VAL A 414 14.94 32.67 -20.86
CA VAL A 414 15.63 33.30 -21.99
C VAL A 414 15.14 34.73 -22.08
N LYS A 415 15.92 35.68 -21.56
CA LYS A 415 15.73 37.10 -21.87
C LYS A 415 16.08 37.29 -23.34
N SER A 416 15.07 37.21 -24.21
CA SER A 416 15.23 37.60 -25.61
C SER A 416 15.33 39.12 -25.67
N THR A 417 16.46 39.65 -26.14
CA THR A 417 16.74 41.09 -26.20
C THR A 417 15.93 41.83 -27.28
N THR A 418 14.97 41.19 -27.95
CA THR A 418 14.05 41.88 -28.84
C THR A 418 12.65 41.26 -28.76
N ASN A 419 11.69 42.09 -28.35
CA ASN A 419 10.24 41.93 -28.42
C ASN A 419 9.56 40.88 -27.50
N ILE A 420 8.85 41.44 -26.52
CA ILE A 420 7.69 40.99 -25.74
C ILE A 420 7.14 39.60 -26.12
N ARG A 421 7.78 38.55 -25.60
CA ARG A 421 7.16 37.34 -25.03
C ARG A 421 8.26 36.61 -24.27
N GLU A 422 8.15 36.58 -22.95
CA GLU A 422 8.99 35.72 -22.11
C GLU A 422 8.68 34.26 -22.46
N GLN A 423 9.49 33.67 -23.35
CA GLN A 423 9.42 32.23 -23.60
C GLN A 423 10.21 31.53 -22.50
N LYS A 424 9.49 31.01 -21.50
CA LYS A 424 10.04 30.10 -20.50
C LYS A 424 10.42 28.81 -21.22
N GLN A 425 11.71 28.53 -21.32
CA GLN A 425 12.20 27.32 -21.98
C GLN A 425 12.70 26.36 -20.89
N LEU A 426 12.05 25.21 -20.75
CA LEU A 426 12.52 24.13 -19.89
C LEU A 426 13.73 23.49 -20.55
N VAL A 427 14.83 23.38 -19.79
CA VAL A 427 16.07 22.70 -20.21
C VAL A 427 16.48 21.76 -19.06
N VAL A 428 16.81 20.52 -19.38
CA VAL A 428 17.37 19.58 -18.40
C VAL A 428 18.70 20.12 -17.86
N SER A 429 18.84 20.20 -16.55
CA SER A 429 20.06 20.70 -15.91
C SER A 429 21.27 19.80 -16.25
N GLU A 430 22.44 20.36 -16.56
CA GLU A 430 23.66 19.57 -16.84
C GLU A 430 24.03 18.62 -15.70
N LYS A 431 23.74 19.02 -14.45
CA LYS A 431 23.89 18.17 -13.26
C LYS A 431 22.88 17.01 -13.24
N ALA A 432 21.67 17.24 -13.75
CA ALA A 432 20.65 16.20 -13.86
C ALA A 432 21.04 15.14 -14.88
N ILE A 433 21.66 15.53 -16.00
CA ILE A 433 22.19 14.59 -17.00
C ILE A 433 23.23 13.64 -16.37
N TYR A 434 24.10 14.16 -15.50
CA TYR A 434 25.07 13.34 -14.76
C TYR A 434 24.38 12.39 -13.76
N THR A 435 23.41 12.89 -12.99
CA THR A 435 22.61 12.05 -12.07
C THR A 435 21.84 10.95 -12.80
N PHE A 436 21.21 11.26 -13.92
CA PHE A 436 20.48 10.28 -14.75
C PHE A 436 21.40 9.28 -15.45
N ARG A 437 22.66 9.64 -15.70
CA ARG A 437 23.67 8.71 -16.22
C ARG A 437 24.11 7.70 -15.16
N ASN A 438 24.22 8.13 -13.90
CA ASN A 438 24.59 7.25 -12.80
C ASN A 438 23.39 6.43 -12.27
N TYR A 439 22.17 6.96 -12.40
CA TYR A 439 20.94 6.32 -11.94
C TYR A 439 19.89 6.21 -13.06
N PRO A 440 20.02 5.22 -13.97
CA PRO A 440 19.11 5.05 -15.10
C PRO A 440 17.68 4.65 -14.68
N LEU A 441 17.54 4.02 -13.50
CA LEU A 441 16.24 3.60 -12.98
C LEU A 441 15.38 4.81 -12.60
N LEU A 442 15.98 5.83 -11.95
CA LEU A 442 15.31 7.08 -11.61
C LEU A 442 14.79 7.78 -12.87
N LYS A 443 15.66 7.90 -13.89
CA LYS A 443 15.30 8.46 -15.20
C LYS A 443 14.10 7.73 -15.80
N THR A 444 14.14 6.41 -15.81
CA THR A 444 13.08 5.57 -16.38
C THR A 444 11.77 5.77 -15.61
N SER A 445 11.80 5.74 -14.27
CA SER A 445 10.61 5.97 -13.45
C SER A 445 10.01 7.37 -13.64
N LEU A 446 10.84 8.41 -13.73
CA LEU A 446 10.38 9.79 -13.96
C LEU A 446 9.69 9.93 -15.32
N VAL A 447 10.31 9.42 -16.38
CA VAL A 447 9.74 9.48 -17.73
C VAL A 447 8.46 8.64 -17.82
N THR A 448 8.43 7.48 -17.16
CA THR A 448 7.23 6.63 -17.11
C THR A 448 6.09 7.38 -16.42
N PHE A 449 6.31 7.94 -15.24
CA PHE A 449 5.33 8.75 -14.52
C PHE A 449 4.75 9.88 -15.40
N LEU A 450 5.62 10.66 -16.04
CA LEU A 450 5.22 11.81 -16.85
C LEU A 450 4.43 11.40 -18.10
N ILE A 451 4.87 10.35 -18.81
CA ILE A 451 4.18 9.87 -20.00
C ILE A 451 2.84 9.24 -19.62
N THR A 452 2.81 8.39 -18.58
CA THR A 452 1.58 7.75 -18.09
C THR A 452 0.56 8.82 -17.68
N GLY A 453 0.96 9.85 -16.93
CA GLY A 453 0.05 10.94 -16.57
C GLY A 453 -0.47 11.73 -17.78
N VAL A 454 0.39 12.06 -18.74
CA VAL A 454 -0.03 12.75 -19.97
C VAL A 454 -1.00 11.90 -20.80
N GLN A 455 -0.77 10.59 -20.92
CA GLN A 455 -1.63 9.67 -21.66
C GLN A 455 -2.95 9.36 -20.95
N ASN A 456 -2.98 9.44 -19.62
CA ASN A 456 -4.19 9.15 -18.85
C ASN A 456 -5.14 10.35 -18.81
N TYR A 457 -4.60 11.57 -18.88
CA TYR A 457 -5.38 12.81 -18.75
C TYR A 457 -5.29 13.73 -19.98
N GLU A 458 -5.01 13.18 -21.16
CA GLU A 458 -4.64 13.87 -22.42
C GLU A 458 -5.29 15.24 -22.66
N LYS A 459 -6.60 15.33 -22.41
CA LYS A 459 -7.43 16.51 -22.71
C LYS A 459 -7.89 17.30 -21.49
N MET A 460 -7.63 16.80 -20.28
CA MET A 460 -7.85 17.55 -19.04
C MET A 460 -6.65 18.44 -18.70
N ILE A 461 -5.46 18.14 -19.24
CA ILE A 461 -4.24 18.92 -19.04
C ILE A 461 -4.14 20.02 -20.11
N PRO A 462 -3.74 21.26 -19.74
CA PRO A 462 -3.44 22.31 -20.71
C PRO A 462 -2.41 21.87 -21.75
N ASP A 463 -2.67 22.19 -23.03
CA ASP A 463 -1.81 21.81 -24.16
C ASP A 463 -0.34 22.26 -23.99
N ILE A 464 -0.13 23.38 -23.28
CA ILE A 464 1.21 23.93 -23.03
C ILE A 464 2.02 23.03 -22.09
N HIS A 465 1.41 22.55 -21.00
CA HIS A 465 2.05 21.61 -20.07
C HIS A 465 2.28 20.27 -20.74
N ARG A 466 1.34 19.81 -21.57
CA ARG A 466 1.51 18.58 -22.36
C ARG A 466 2.74 18.68 -23.28
N PHE A 467 2.89 19.78 -24.00
CA PHE A 467 4.04 20.01 -24.87
C PHE A 467 5.36 20.08 -24.09
N GLU A 468 5.37 20.79 -22.97
CA GLU A 468 6.52 20.90 -22.06
C GLU A 468 6.99 19.55 -21.51
N ILE A 469 6.05 18.73 -21.04
CA ILE A 469 6.32 17.39 -20.50
C ILE A 469 6.91 16.49 -21.58
N ILE A 470 6.28 16.46 -22.77
CA ILE A 470 6.73 15.59 -23.88
C ILE A 470 8.11 16.02 -24.39
N LYS A 471 8.36 17.34 -24.46
CA LYS A 471 9.69 17.86 -24.82
C LYS A 471 10.76 17.42 -23.83
N LEU A 472 10.47 17.50 -22.53
CA LEU A 472 11.39 17.05 -21.49
C LEU A 472 11.65 15.54 -21.59
N CYS A 473 10.62 14.74 -21.82
CA CYS A 473 10.76 13.29 -22.01
C CYS A 473 11.59 12.95 -23.26
N TYR A 474 11.46 13.75 -24.34
CA TYR A 474 12.28 13.61 -25.54
C TYR A 474 13.76 13.92 -25.28
N GLU A 475 14.06 15.03 -24.59
CA GLU A 475 15.44 15.39 -24.20
C GLU A 475 16.08 14.33 -23.29
N LEU A 476 15.28 13.71 -22.42
CA LEU A 476 15.72 12.62 -21.56
C LEU A 476 15.83 11.28 -22.28
N GLN A 477 15.39 11.11 -23.53
CA GLN A 477 15.25 9.81 -24.24
C GLN A 477 14.21 8.89 -23.57
N ILE A 478 13.09 8.72 -24.26
CA ILE A 478 11.97 7.88 -23.83
C ILE A 478 12.35 6.39 -23.86
N PRO A 479 12.10 5.63 -22.78
CA PRO A 479 12.25 4.18 -22.77
C PRO A 479 11.36 3.52 -23.84
N GLN A 480 11.91 2.59 -24.62
CA GLN A 480 11.18 1.90 -25.70
C GLN A 480 10.05 0.98 -25.22
N SER A 481 9.91 0.75 -23.90
CA SER A 481 8.94 -0.15 -23.29
C SER A 481 7.54 0.44 -23.12
N ILE A 482 7.36 1.76 -23.31
CA ILE A 482 6.09 2.44 -23.03
C ILE A 482 5.27 2.54 -24.33
N PRO A 483 4.04 2.00 -24.38
CA PRO A 483 3.15 2.20 -25.53
C PRO A 483 2.76 3.68 -25.60
N LEU A 484 2.99 4.31 -26.74
CA LEU A 484 2.68 5.72 -26.95
C LEU A 484 1.28 5.90 -27.55
N SER A 485 0.46 6.74 -26.92
CA SER A 485 -0.83 7.15 -27.50
C SER A 485 -0.62 7.94 -28.80
N ARG A 486 -1.58 7.85 -29.73
CA ARG A 486 -1.55 8.52 -31.04
C ARG A 486 -1.27 10.03 -30.92
N ASP A 487 -1.85 10.68 -29.92
CA ASP A 487 -1.69 12.12 -29.72
C ASP A 487 -0.28 12.45 -29.20
N THR A 488 0.27 11.62 -28.31
CA THR A 488 1.67 11.76 -27.86
C THR A 488 2.68 11.54 -28.98
N ILE A 489 2.40 10.61 -29.90
CA ILE A 489 3.21 10.39 -31.10
C ILE A 489 3.17 11.62 -32.01
N GLY A 490 1.99 12.20 -32.22
CA GLY A 490 1.84 13.41 -33.03
C GLY A 490 2.66 14.59 -32.50
N VAL A 491 2.66 14.82 -31.17
CA VAL A 491 3.49 15.87 -30.56
C VAL A 491 4.99 15.56 -30.69
N LEU A 492 5.39 14.29 -30.55
CA LEU A 492 6.78 13.87 -30.75
C LEU A 492 7.26 14.07 -32.19
N GLU A 493 6.41 13.84 -33.19
CA GLU A 493 6.73 14.13 -34.60
C GLU A 493 6.91 15.62 -34.86
N VAL A 494 6.07 16.47 -34.25
CA VAL A 494 6.23 17.93 -34.33
C VAL A 494 7.56 18.38 -33.74
N LEU A 495 7.96 17.82 -32.59
CA LEU A 495 9.24 18.11 -31.94
C LEU A 495 10.45 17.66 -32.78
N LYS A 496 10.38 16.48 -33.41
CA LYS A 496 11.41 16.00 -34.34
C LYS A 496 11.58 16.89 -35.57
N ASN A 497 10.49 17.54 -36.02
CA ASN A 497 10.51 18.42 -37.17
C ASN A 497 10.91 19.88 -36.84
N THR A 498 10.92 20.25 -35.56
CA THR A 498 11.30 21.61 -35.09
C THR A 498 12.72 21.70 -34.51
N THR A 499 13.41 20.56 -34.34
CA THR A 499 14.84 20.48 -34.01
C THR A 499 15.64 20.20 -35.27
#